data_AF-A0A212CH90-F1
#
_entry.id   AF-A0A212CH90-F1
#
_cell.length_a   1.000
_cell.length_b   1.000
_cell.length_c   1.000
_cell.angle_alpha   90.00
_cell.angle_beta   90.00
_cell.angle_gamma   90.00
#
_symmetry.space_group_name_H-M   'P 1'
#
loop_
_entity.id
_entity.type
_entity.pdbx_description
1 polymer ?
#
loop_
_entity_poly.entity_id
_entity_poly.type
_entity_poly.pdbx_seq_one_letter_code
_entity_poly.pdbx_strand_id
1 'polypeptide(L)'
;QILEEQDFKEEDFGLLQLAGQRCIDEGHIDQLLEIIQNEKNKVIVKNMGWNLVGPVVRSLLRNEKEDKRKCHFLLLDLLVKLCNPKELLLGLLELIEEPSGKQISQIILLLLQPLQTVIQKLRNNKAYSVGLALSTLWSQLALLPVPYSEEQIQADDYGLCQCCKALVEFTKPFVEDVIDNKGNSRENEKLKDEILKLKKKIWNYLEFEEEEDKQLSDSMASLAYLVFVQGISIDQLPMVLRTEESVFSKGLDLLENGLLRIEDSSLLHQYLEIKSFLTVPQGLVKVMTLCPIETLRKKGLAVLQLYINKLDPQGKYTLFRCLLNTSNHSGVEAFIIQNIKNQIDMSLKKTHNKWFTGPQLISLLDLLLFLPEGAETDLLQNSD
;
A
#
# COMPACT_ATOMS: atom_id res chain seq x y z
N GLN A 1 22.51 -42.80 -22.24
CA GLN A 1 21.42 -43.09 -23.19
C GLN A 1 20.93 -41.75 -23.71
N ILE A 2 20.71 -41.60 -25.01
CA ILE A 2 20.02 -40.41 -25.55
C ILE A 2 18.54 -40.71 -25.34
N LEU A 3 17.98 -40.20 -24.24
CA LEU A 3 16.55 -40.28 -23.94
C LEU A 3 15.87 -39.06 -24.58
N GLU A 4 14.69 -39.26 -25.16
CA GLU A 4 13.86 -38.18 -25.69
C GLU A 4 12.78 -37.77 -24.66
N GLU A 5 12.19 -36.57 -24.82
CA GLU A 5 11.16 -36.04 -23.90
C GLU A 5 9.96 -36.98 -23.69
N GLN A 6 9.70 -37.86 -24.66
CA GLN A 6 8.57 -38.81 -24.66
C GLN A 6 8.85 -40.08 -23.83
N ASP A 7 10.09 -40.29 -23.40
CA ASP A 7 10.50 -41.50 -22.69
C ASP A 7 10.32 -41.41 -21.17
N PHE A 8 10.01 -40.21 -20.63
CA PHE A 8 9.92 -39.97 -19.19
C PHE A 8 8.52 -40.22 -18.65
N LYS A 9 8.42 -41.02 -17.58
CA LYS A 9 7.19 -41.28 -16.82
C LYS A 9 7.13 -40.35 -15.61
N GLU A 10 5.93 -40.08 -15.08
CA GLU A 10 5.75 -39.29 -13.85
C GLU A 10 6.58 -39.83 -12.67
N GLU A 11 6.72 -41.15 -12.55
CA GLU A 11 7.52 -41.80 -11.52
C GLU A 11 9.00 -41.38 -11.56
N ASP A 12 9.54 -41.11 -12.75
CA ASP A 12 10.95 -40.71 -12.94
C ASP A 12 11.24 -39.33 -12.34
N PHE A 13 10.26 -38.42 -12.35
CA PHE A 13 10.37 -37.10 -11.74
C PHE A 13 10.51 -37.21 -10.22
N GLY A 14 9.66 -38.03 -9.59
CA GLY A 14 9.69 -38.28 -8.15
C GLY A 14 10.97 -38.99 -7.70
N LEU A 15 11.44 -39.97 -8.49
CA LEU A 15 12.70 -40.68 -8.21
C LEU A 15 13.91 -39.74 -8.29
N LEU A 16 13.98 -38.88 -9.30
CA LEU A 16 15.05 -37.88 -9.42
C LEU A 16 15.02 -36.90 -8.24
N GLN A 17 13.85 -36.41 -7.87
CA GLN A 17 13.68 -35.51 -6.73
C GLN A 17 14.19 -36.16 -5.44
N LEU A 18 13.75 -37.39 -5.16
CA LEU A 18 14.13 -38.10 -3.94
C LEU A 18 15.63 -38.41 -3.90
N ALA A 19 16.19 -38.89 -5.01
CA ALA A 19 17.62 -39.20 -5.11
C ALA A 19 18.46 -37.93 -4.95
N GLY A 20 18.09 -36.84 -5.64
CA GLY A 20 18.78 -35.57 -5.54
C GLY A 20 18.68 -34.94 -4.15
N GLN A 21 17.51 -35.01 -3.50
CA GLN A 21 17.33 -34.59 -2.11
C GLN A 21 18.28 -35.35 -1.17
N ARG A 22 18.40 -36.68 -1.31
CA ARG A 22 19.36 -37.48 -0.52
C ARG A 22 20.81 -37.05 -0.76
N CYS A 23 21.20 -36.84 -2.03
CA CYS A 23 22.55 -36.36 -2.34
C CYS A 23 22.85 -34.99 -1.69
N ILE A 24 21.86 -34.09 -1.66
CA ILE A 24 21.97 -32.78 -1.01
C ILE A 24 22.09 -32.93 0.50
N ASP A 25 21.21 -33.71 1.13
CA ASP A 25 21.19 -33.92 2.59
C ASP A 25 22.46 -34.65 3.10
N GLU A 26 23.01 -35.56 2.31
CA GLU A 26 24.27 -36.28 2.62
C GLU A 26 25.53 -35.46 2.30
N GLY A 27 25.38 -34.29 1.66
CA GLY A 27 26.49 -33.36 1.36
C GLY A 27 27.28 -33.69 0.09
N HIS A 28 26.73 -34.53 -0.80
CA HIS A 28 27.32 -34.91 -2.08
C HIS A 28 27.02 -33.90 -3.21
N ILE A 29 27.10 -32.60 -2.91
CA ILE A 29 26.76 -31.51 -3.85
C ILE A 29 27.71 -31.47 -5.05
N ASP A 30 29.01 -31.71 -4.84
CA ASP A 30 30.02 -31.64 -5.91
C ASP A 30 29.77 -32.70 -6.98
N GLN A 31 29.42 -33.92 -6.57
CA GLN A 31 29.06 -35.01 -7.48
C GLN A 31 27.77 -34.69 -8.24
N LEU A 32 26.79 -34.07 -7.56
CA LEU A 32 25.55 -33.65 -8.19
C LEU A 32 25.80 -32.54 -9.23
N LEU A 33 26.69 -31.60 -8.95
CA LEU A 33 27.13 -30.57 -9.90
C LEU A 33 27.79 -31.19 -11.14
N GLU A 34 28.71 -32.15 -10.96
CA GLU A 34 29.34 -32.86 -12.08
C GLU A 34 28.31 -33.59 -12.96
N ILE A 35 27.30 -34.24 -12.33
CA ILE A 35 26.22 -34.92 -13.04
C ILE A 35 25.40 -33.93 -13.87
N ILE A 36 25.07 -32.76 -13.33
CA ILE A 36 24.24 -31.76 -14.00
C ILE A 36 24.99 -31.05 -15.13
N GLN A 37 26.30 -30.82 -14.95
CA GLN A 37 27.16 -30.22 -15.99
C GLN A 37 27.46 -31.18 -17.15
N ASN A 38 27.25 -32.49 -16.95
CA ASN A 38 27.53 -33.47 -17.98
C ASN A 38 26.56 -33.33 -19.17
N GLU A 39 27.08 -33.00 -20.35
CA GLU A 39 26.31 -32.84 -21.59
C GLU A 39 25.46 -34.08 -21.94
N LYS A 40 25.86 -35.29 -21.50
CA LYS A 40 25.06 -36.51 -21.70
C LYS A 40 23.72 -36.47 -20.98
N ASN A 41 23.61 -35.70 -19.90
CA ASN A 41 22.43 -35.61 -19.05
C ASN A 41 21.56 -34.39 -19.39
N LYS A 42 21.92 -33.61 -20.41
CA LYS A 42 21.28 -32.34 -20.75
C LYS A 42 19.76 -32.45 -20.94
N VAL A 43 19.29 -33.50 -21.61
CA VAL A 43 17.84 -33.69 -21.84
C VAL A 43 17.09 -33.97 -20.55
N ILE A 44 17.69 -34.78 -19.66
CA ILE A 44 17.14 -35.06 -18.32
C ILE A 44 17.11 -33.79 -17.49
N VAL A 45 18.23 -33.06 -17.40
CA VAL A 45 18.33 -31.83 -16.62
C VAL A 45 17.36 -30.76 -17.12
N LYS A 46 17.23 -30.63 -18.45
CA LYS A 46 16.30 -29.67 -19.06
C LYS A 46 14.85 -29.92 -18.63
N ASN A 47 14.41 -31.18 -18.59
CA ASN A 47 13.00 -31.51 -18.37
C ASN A 47 12.64 -31.86 -16.93
N MET A 48 13.55 -32.49 -16.20
CA MET A 48 13.32 -33.00 -14.84
C MET A 48 14.15 -32.26 -13.78
N GLY A 49 15.19 -31.51 -14.17
CA GLY A 49 16.09 -30.86 -13.21
C GLY A 49 15.43 -29.83 -12.29
N TRP A 50 14.30 -29.25 -12.70
CA TRP A 50 13.55 -28.30 -11.88
C TRP A 50 13.06 -28.89 -10.55
N ASN A 51 12.85 -30.22 -10.48
CA ASN A 51 12.47 -30.91 -9.24
C ASN A 51 13.52 -30.80 -8.13
N LEU A 52 14.78 -30.52 -8.49
CA LEU A 52 15.87 -30.34 -7.53
C LEU A 52 15.88 -28.95 -6.89
N VAL A 53 15.12 -27.99 -7.43
CA VAL A 53 15.13 -26.60 -6.95
C VAL A 53 14.61 -26.51 -5.51
N GLY A 54 13.50 -27.16 -5.19
CA GLY A 54 12.96 -27.17 -3.83
C GLY A 54 13.95 -27.72 -2.79
N PRO A 55 14.52 -28.92 -2.99
CA PRO A 55 15.63 -29.44 -2.18
C PRO A 55 16.78 -28.45 -1.96
N VAL A 56 17.27 -27.83 -3.04
CA VAL A 56 18.41 -26.89 -2.99
C VAL A 56 18.06 -25.63 -2.21
N VAL A 57 16.88 -25.06 -2.46
CA VAL A 57 16.38 -23.86 -1.77
C VAL A 57 16.19 -24.13 -0.28
N ARG A 58 15.59 -25.26 0.08
CA ARG A 58 15.44 -25.67 1.49
C ARG A 58 16.79 -25.84 2.20
N SER A 59 17.80 -26.35 1.48
CA SER A 59 19.17 -26.43 2.02
C SER A 59 19.81 -25.05 2.22
N LEU A 60 19.63 -24.13 1.26
CA LEU A 60 20.14 -22.75 1.35
C LEU A 60 19.55 -21.94 2.52
N LEU A 61 18.34 -22.28 2.96
CA LEU A 61 17.68 -21.68 4.11
C LEU A 61 18.13 -22.29 5.45
N ARG A 62 18.75 -23.48 5.45
CA ARG A 62 19.37 -24.05 6.64
C ARG A 62 20.68 -23.30 6.90
N ASN A 63 20.98 -23.01 8.17
CA ASN A 63 22.21 -22.33 8.59
C ASN A 63 23.44 -23.24 8.36
N GLU A 64 23.91 -23.31 7.11
CA GLU A 64 25.09 -24.05 6.72
C GLU A 64 26.36 -23.18 6.71
N LYS A 65 27.53 -23.84 6.73
CA LYS A 65 28.83 -23.18 6.55
C LYS A 65 28.88 -22.46 5.20
N GLU A 66 29.54 -21.30 5.14
CA GLU A 66 29.61 -20.45 3.94
C GLU A 66 30.05 -21.20 2.67
N ASP A 67 31.02 -22.11 2.77
CA ASP A 67 31.52 -22.84 1.60
C ASP A 67 30.48 -23.80 1.03
N LYS A 68 29.69 -24.47 1.87
CA LYS A 68 28.57 -25.29 1.41
C LYS A 68 27.50 -24.43 0.76
N ARG A 69 27.22 -23.25 1.33
CA ARG A 69 26.23 -22.30 0.80
C ARG A 69 26.59 -21.86 -0.63
N LYS A 70 27.87 -21.61 -0.92
CA LYS A 70 28.34 -21.28 -2.29
C LYS A 70 28.05 -22.39 -3.29
N CYS A 71 28.30 -23.66 -2.95
CA CYS A 71 28.02 -24.78 -3.85
C CYS A 71 26.52 -24.93 -4.15
N HIS A 72 25.65 -24.70 -3.16
CA HIS A 72 24.20 -24.71 -3.37
C HIS A 72 23.72 -23.55 -4.26
N PHE A 73 24.30 -22.36 -4.12
CA PHE A 73 24.01 -21.23 -5.01
C PHE A 73 24.43 -21.53 -6.46
N LEU A 74 25.63 -22.09 -6.65
CA LEU A 74 26.11 -22.51 -7.97
C LEU A 74 25.18 -23.55 -8.61
N LEU A 75 24.69 -24.50 -7.81
CA LEU A 75 23.73 -25.49 -8.25
C LEU A 75 22.39 -24.86 -8.66
N LEU A 76 21.86 -23.94 -7.85
CA LEU A 76 20.64 -23.20 -8.18
C LEU A 76 20.79 -22.41 -9.49
N ASP A 77 21.88 -21.68 -9.66
CA ASP A 77 22.18 -20.92 -10.89
C ASP A 77 22.27 -21.83 -12.12
N LEU A 78 22.84 -23.02 -11.95
CA LEU A 78 22.97 -24.00 -13.03
C LEU A 78 21.60 -24.55 -13.43
N LEU A 79 20.73 -24.87 -12.46
CA LEU A 79 19.35 -25.29 -12.72
C LEU A 79 18.56 -24.19 -13.43
N VAL A 80 18.68 -22.93 -12.99
CA VAL A 80 18.06 -21.76 -13.65
C VAL A 80 18.52 -21.60 -15.09
N LYS A 81 19.79 -21.91 -15.38
CA LYS A 81 20.34 -21.85 -16.75
C LYS A 81 19.88 -23.00 -17.63
N LEU A 82 19.79 -24.21 -17.12
CA LEU A 82 19.61 -25.42 -17.94
C LEU A 82 18.15 -25.92 -18.04
N CYS A 83 17.33 -25.71 -17.01
CA CYS A 83 15.98 -26.23 -16.96
C CYS A 83 15.00 -25.50 -17.90
N ASN A 84 13.92 -26.18 -18.26
CA ASN A 84 12.80 -25.60 -19.00
C ASN A 84 12.17 -24.46 -18.19
N PRO A 85 12.11 -23.23 -18.73
CA PRO A 85 11.67 -22.06 -17.98
C PRO A 85 10.20 -22.11 -17.56
N LYS A 86 9.34 -22.89 -18.24
CA LYS A 86 7.92 -22.98 -17.88
C LYS A 86 7.71 -23.74 -16.57
N GLU A 87 8.24 -24.97 -16.49
CA GLU A 87 8.14 -25.80 -15.29
C GLU A 87 8.93 -25.18 -14.13
N LEU A 88 10.09 -24.61 -14.44
CA LEU A 88 10.91 -23.94 -13.43
C LEU A 88 10.22 -22.72 -12.84
N LEU A 89 9.49 -21.93 -13.64
CA LEU A 89 8.69 -20.81 -13.13
C LEU A 89 7.66 -21.31 -12.10
N LEU A 90 6.91 -22.36 -12.43
CA LEU A 90 5.88 -22.90 -11.54
C LEU A 90 6.49 -23.45 -10.25
N GLY A 91 7.58 -24.22 -10.34
CA GLY A 91 8.28 -24.74 -9.16
C GLY A 91 8.85 -23.64 -8.26
N LEU A 92 9.35 -22.53 -8.83
CA LEU A 92 9.78 -21.37 -8.04
C LEU A 92 8.62 -20.67 -7.34
N LEU A 93 7.47 -20.55 -8.00
CA LEU A 93 6.28 -19.92 -7.43
C LEU A 93 5.68 -20.76 -6.29
N GLU A 94 5.66 -22.08 -6.44
CA GLU A 94 5.24 -23.00 -5.38
C GLU A 94 6.08 -22.82 -4.11
N LEU A 95 7.41 -22.71 -4.27
CA LEU A 95 8.33 -22.47 -3.14
C LEU A 95 8.12 -21.11 -2.48
N ILE A 96 7.71 -20.09 -3.24
CA ILE A 96 7.38 -18.77 -2.70
C ILE A 96 6.07 -18.83 -1.90
N GLU A 97 5.12 -19.69 -2.30
CA GLU A 97 3.80 -19.82 -1.68
C GLU A 97 3.80 -20.69 -0.41
N GLU A 98 4.73 -21.65 -0.29
CA GLU A 98 4.85 -22.58 0.85
C GLU A 98 5.10 -21.94 2.25
N PRO A 99 5.99 -20.94 2.43
CA PRO A 99 6.40 -20.48 3.75
C PRO A 99 5.36 -19.62 4.49
N SER A 100 5.56 -19.49 5.80
CA SER A 100 4.76 -18.59 6.64
C SER A 100 5.63 -17.81 7.64
N GLY A 101 5.12 -16.68 8.14
CA GLY A 101 5.79 -15.84 9.12
C GLY A 101 7.12 -15.28 8.60
N LYS A 102 8.16 -15.29 9.45
CA LYS A 102 9.47 -14.69 9.13
C LYS A 102 10.22 -15.36 7.98
N GLN A 103 9.87 -16.60 7.61
CA GLN A 103 10.54 -17.31 6.52
C GLN A 103 10.12 -16.79 5.13
N ILE A 104 8.97 -16.12 5.03
CA ILE A 104 8.48 -15.52 3.79
C ILE A 104 9.54 -14.59 3.19
N SER A 105 10.10 -13.69 4.00
CA SER A 105 11.07 -12.71 3.49
C SER A 105 12.36 -13.37 3.01
N GLN A 106 12.85 -14.38 3.72
CA GLN A 106 14.05 -15.13 3.34
C GLN A 106 13.90 -15.81 1.98
N ILE A 107 12.76 -16.45 1.74
CA ILE A 107 12.48 -17.13 0.47
C ILE A 107 12.27 -16.13 -0.66
N ILE A 108 11.49 -15.07 -0.44
CA ILE A 108 11.29 -14.01 -1.45
C ILE A 108 12.65 -13.43 -1.86
N LEU A 109 13.48 -13.01 -0.90
CA LEU A 109 14.78 -12.41 -1.20
C LEU A 109 15.72 -13.39 -1.93
N LEU A 110 15.66 -14.68 -1.61
CA LEU A 110 16.46 -15.71 -2.26
C LEU A 110 16.01 -15.99 -3.71
N LEU A 111 14.71 -15.99 -3.97
CA LEU A 111 14.14 -16.46 -5.25
C LEU A 111 13.81 -15.34 -6.24
N LEU A 112 13.80 -14.06 -5.84
CA LEU A 112 13.47 -12.95 -6.75
C LEU A 112 14.40 -12.89 -7.99
N GLN A 113 15.71 -13.04 -7.80
CA GLN A 113 16.68 -13.00 -8.91
C GLN A 113 16.55 -14.23 -9.85
N PRO A 114 16.50 -15.48 -9.33
CA PRO A 114 16.16 -16.66 -10.13
C PRO A 114 14.86 -16.48 -10.92
N LEU A 115 13.79 -16.01 -10.26
CA LEU A 115 12.48 -15.81 -10.86
C LEU A 115 12.53 -14.79 -12.01
N GLN A 116 13.22 -13.66 -11.80
CA GLN A 116 13.41 -12.64 -12.84
C GLN A 116 14.13 -13.22 -14.06
N THR A 117 15.20 -13.98 -13.82
CA THR A 117 15.99 -14.62 -14.88
C THR A 117 15.16 -15.62 -15.68
N VAL A 118 14.36 -16.45 -15.02
CA VAL A 118 13.48 -17.44 -15.67
C VAL A 118 12.44 -16.74 -16.54
N ILE A 119 11.79 -15.69 -16.03
CA ILE A 119 10.79 -14.92 -16.77
C ILE A 119 11.41 -14.24 -17.99
N GLN A 120 12.62 -13.68 -17.86
CA GLN A 120 13.33 -13.06 -18.99
C GLN A 120 13.72 -14.07 -20.09
N LYS A 121 13.92 -15.36 -19.75
CA LYS A 121 14.19 -16.43 -20.71
C LYS A 121 12.96 -16.91 -21.47
N LEU A 122 11.74 -16.58 -20.99
CA LEU A 122 10.51 -16.94 -21.68
C LEU A 122 10.34 -16.12 -22.97
N ARG A 123 10.14 -16.83 -24.08
CA ARG A 123 9.92 -16.20 -25.39
C ARG A 123 8.47 -15.71 -25.59
N ASN A 124 7.51 -16.37 -24.96
CA ASN A 124 6.07 -16.13 -25.10
C ASN A 124 5.42 -16.01 -23.73
N ASN A 125 4.28 -15.32 -23.65
CA ASN A 125 3.47 -15.14 -22.42
C ASN A 125 4.28 -14.52 -21.26
N LYS A 126 5.19 -13.59 -21.58
CA LYS A 126 6.01 -12.91 -20.59
C LYS A 126 5.11 -12.07 -19.67
N ALA A 127 4.17 -11.32 -20.24
CA ALA A 127 3.17 -10.57 -19.48
C ALA A 127 2.42 -11.44 -18.46
N TYR A 128 1.86 -12.57 -18.90
CA TYR A 128 1.14 -13.50 -18.01
C TYR A 128 2.05 -14.04 -16.89
N SER A 129 3.28 -14.39 -17.23
CA SER A 129 4.24 -14.94 -16.27
C SER A 129 4.67 -13.90 -15.22
N VAL A 130 4.86 -12.64 -15.65
CA VAL A 130 5.09 -11.50 -14.75
C VAL A 130 3.87 -11.28 -13.85
N GLY A 131 2.67 -11.26 -14.41
CA GLY A 131 1.43 -11.10 -13.63
C GLY A 131 1.24 -12.18 -12.57
N LEU A 132 1.48 -13.44 -12.94
CA LEU A 132 1.43 -14.57 -12.02
C LEU A 132 2.47 -14.43 -10.90
N ALA A 133 3.72 -14.14 -11.26
CA ALA A 133 4.80 -13.94 -10.29
C ALA A 133 4.52 -12.80 -9.31
N LEU A 134 4.11 -11.64 -9.83
CA LEU A 134 3.76 -10.47 -9.02
C LEU A 134 2.57 -10.74 -8.11
N SER A 135 1.57 -11.50 -8.59
CA SER A 135 0.42 -11.90 -7.79
C SER A 135 0.84 -12.80 -6.62
N THR A 136 1.63 -13.83 -6.86
CA THR A 136 2.09 -14.77 -5.81
C THR A 136 3.00 -14.07 -4.80
N LEU A 137 3.98 -13.28 -5.28
CA LEU A 137 4.86 -12.47 -4.44
C LEU A 137 4.06 -11.53 -3.53
N TRP A 138 3.06 -10.83 -4.09
CA TRP A 138 2.21 -9.94 -3.32
C TRP A 138 1.37 -10.68 -2.29
N SER A 139 0.73 -11.79 -2.67
CA SER A 139 -0.09 -12.58 -1.74
C SER A 139 0.68 -13.00 -0.49
N GLN A 140 1.96 -13.37 -0.65
CA GLN A 140 2.83 -13.75 0.45
C GLN A 140 3.34 -12.55 1.25
N LEU A 141 3.78 -11.51 0.55
CA LEU A 141 4.26 -10.28 1.19
C LEU A 141 3.17 -9.60 2.03
N ALA A 142 1.91 -9.71 1.60
CA ALA A 142 0.76 -9.15 2.28
C ALA A 142 0.50 -9.79 3.65
N LEU A 143 0.98 -11.02 3.90
CA LEU A 143 0.86 -11.72 5.18
C LEU A 143 1.83 -11.21 6.25
N LEU A 144 2.88 -10.47 5.87
CA LEU A 144 3.86 -9.96 6.82
C LEU A 144 3.30 -8.75 7.61
N PRO A 145 3.59 -8.66 8.92
CA PRO A 145 3.18 -7.51 9.72
C PRO A 145 3.92 -6.27 9.26
N VAL A 146 3.23 -5.13 9.30
CA VAL A 146 3.78 -3.86 8.84
C VAL A 146 4.38 -3.09 10.03
N PRO A 147 5.64 -2.64 9.95
CA PRO A 147 6.23 -1.81 10.99
C PRO A 147 5.58 -0.43 11.04
N TYR A 148 5.32 0.08 12.25
CA TYR A 148 4.61 1.36 12.47
C TYR A 148 5.46 2.42 13.18
N SER A 149 6.59 2.05 13.77
CA SER A 149 7.55 2.97 14.41
C SER A 149 8.87 3.01 13.65
N GLU A 150 9.64 4.10 13.78
CA GLU A 150 10.97 4.20 13.18
C GLU A 150 11.88 3.06 13.64
N GLU A 151 11.80 2.67 14.91
CA GLU A 151 12.57 1.55 15.46
C GLU A 151 12.21 0.22 14.79
N GLN A 152 10.92 -0.02 14.52
CA GLN A 152 10.48 -1.23 13.82
C GLN A 152 10.85 -1.22 12.34
N ILE A 153 10.81 -0.06 11.69
CA ILE A 153 11.25 0.09 10.30
C ILE A 153 12.76 -0.19 10.20
N GLN A 154 13.54 0.26 11.18
CA GLN A 154 14.98 0.00 11.23
C GLN A 154 15.30 -1.45 11.59
N ALA A 155 14.57 -2.05 12.52
CA ALA A 155 14.76 -3.45 12.91
C ALA A 155 14.36 -4.42 11.79
N ASP A 156 13.27 -4.12 11.07
CA ASP A 156 12.69 -4.93 9.99
C ASP A 156 12.63 -6.43 10.35
N ASP A 157 12.12 -6.74 11.54
CA ASP A 157 12.15 -8.07 12.16
C ASP A 157 11.55 -9.20 11.31
N TYR A 158 10.67 -8.84 10.38
CA TYR A 158 10.00 -9.74 9.44
C TYR A 158 10.51 -9.62 8.01
N GLY A 159 11.40 -8.65 7.72
CA GLY A 159 12.03 -8.46 6.41
C GLY A 159 11.12 -7.81 5.36
N LEU A 160 10.00 -7.21 5.76
CA LEU A 160 9.03 -6.62 4.84
C LEU A 160 9.66 -5.46 4.07
N CYS A 161 10.41 -4.58 4.74
CA CYS A 161 11.03 -3.42 4.10
C CYS A 161 12.08 -3.84 3.06
N GLN A 162 12.90 -4.84 3.40
CA GLN A 162 13.87 -5.42 2.47
C GLN A 162 13.19 -6.06 1.26
N CYS A 163 12.13 -6.84 1.47
CA CYS A 163 11.37 -7.46 0.38
C CYS A 163 10.72 -6.42 -0.54
N CYS A 164 10.16 -5.34 0.00
CA CYS A 164 9.60 -4.25 -0.80
C CYS A 164 10.66 -3.60 -1.71
N LYS A 165 11.86 -3.32 -1.17
CA LYS A 165 12.99 -2.78 -1.96
C LYS A 165 13.40 -3.77 -3.06
N ALA A 166 13.54 -5.05 -2.73
CA ALA A 166 13.90 -6.08 -3.68
C ALA A 166 12.82 -6.29 -4.76
N LEU A 167 11.53 -6.12 -4.42
CA LEU A 167 10.42 -6.21 -5.38
C LEU A 167 10.46 -5.06 -6.40
N VAL A 168 10.88 -3.86 -6.00
CA VAL A 168 11.09 -2.74 -6.94
C VAL A 168 12.18 -3.10 -7.94
N GLU A 169 13.34 -3.56 -7.47
CA GLU A 169 14.43 -4.02 -8.34
C GLU A 169 14.02 -5.18 -9.25
N PHE A 170 13.16 -6.09 -8.76
CA PHE A 170 12.59 -7.16 -9.56
C PHE A 170 11.70 -6.64 -10.69
N THR A 171 10.85 -5.64 -10.43
CA THR A 171 9.93 -5.08 -11.42
C THR A 171 10.62 -4.21 -12.48
N LYS A 172 11.75 -3.59 -12.12
CA LYS A 172 12.39 -2.55 -12.93
C LYS A 172 12.67 -2.94 -14.39
N PRO A 173 13.27 -4.10 -14.70
CA PRO A 173 13.51 -4.49 -16.10
C PRO A 173 12.22 -4.67 -16.91
N PHE A 174 11.13 -5.11 -16.28
CA PHE A 174 9.85 -5.28 -16.95
C PHE A 174 9.14 -3.95 -17.22
N VAL A 175 9.39 -2.94 -16.38
CA VAL A 175 8.91 -1.57 -16.60
C VAL A 175 9.70 -0.90 -17.72
N GLU A 176 11.03 -1.05 -17.71
CA GLU A 176 11.92 -0.57 -18.78
C GLU A 176 11.54 -1.16 -20.14
N ASP A 177 11.25 -2.47 -20.19
CA ASP A 177 10.73 -3.15 -21.40
C ASP A 177 9.47 -2.47 -21.98
N VAL A 178 8.58 -1.95 -21.13
CA VAL A 178 7.35 -1.25 -21.55
C VAL A 178 7.65 0.18 -22.03
N ILE A 179 8.62 0.86 -21.41
CA ILE A 179 9.00 2.24 -21.73
C ILE A 179 9.76 2.32 -23.05
N ASP A 180 10.74 1.44 -23.25
CA ASP A 180 11.66 1.49 -24.39
C ASP A 180 11.01 1.00 -25.70
N ASN A 181 10.02 0.10 -25.61
CA ASN A 181 9.29 -0.38 -26.77
C ASN A 181 8.20 0.60 -27.19
N LYS A 182 8.56 1.60 -28.01
CA LYS A 182 7.63 2.56 -28.66
C LYS A 182 6.57 1.92 -29.57
N GLY A 183 6.59 0.61 -29.81
CA GLY A 183 5.57 -0.11 -30.55
C GLY A 183 4.53 -0.72 -29.62
N ASN A 184 3.24 -0.41 -29.84
CA ASN A 184 2.09 -1.06 -29.19
C ASN A 184 2.00 -2.53 -29.59
N SER A 185 2.90 -3.37 -29.08
CA SER A 185 2.73 -4.83 -29.16
C SER A 185 1.65 -5.23 -28.16
N ARG A 186 0.77 -6.17 -28.56
CA ARG A 186 -0.27 -6.74 -27.68
C ARG A 186 0.31 -7.36 -26.39
N GLU A 187 1.60 -7.72 -26.38
CA GLU A 187 2.32 -8.20 -25.20
C GLU A 187 2.65 -7.05 -24.24
N ASN A 188 3.12 -5.91 -24.74
CA ASN A 188 3.43 -4.74 -23.90
C ASN A 188 2.19 -4.16 -23.22
N GLU A 189 1.05 -4.12 -23.92
CA GLU A 189 -0.22 -3.72 -23.30
C GLU A 189 -0.61 -4.67 -22.16
N LYS A 190 -0.51 -5.98 -22.37
CA LYS A 190 -0.76 -6.97 -21.32
C LYS A 190 0.22 -6.83 -20.16
N LEU A 191 1.50 -6.60 -20.43
CA LEU A 191 2.51 -6.43 -19.39
C LEU A 191 2.22 -5.17 -18.56
N LYS A 192 1.87 -4.07 -19.23
CA LYS A 192 1.42 -2.83 -18.56
C LYS A 192 0.19 -3.09 -17.69
N ASP A 193 -0.80 -3.84 -18.19
CA ASP A 193 -1.99 -4.19 -17.43
C ASP A 193 -1.67 -5.05 -16.20
N GLU A 194 -0.78 -6.04 -16.33
CA GLU A 194 -0.37 -6.89 -15.19
C GLU A 194 0.40 -6.11 -14.13
N ILE A 195 1.31 -5.22 -14.53
CA ILE A 195 2.02 -4.31 -13.61
C ILE A 195 1.02 -3.37 -12.93
N LEU A 196 0.03 -2.87 -13.69
CA LEU A 196 -1.02 -2.01 -13.13
C LEU A 196 -1.95 -2.77 -12.18
N LYS A 197 -2.22 -4.06 -12.43
CA LYS A 197 -2.97 -4.93 -11.50
C LYS A 197 -2.21 -5.12 -10.20
N LEU A 198 -0.89 -5.27 -10.22
CA LEU A 198 -0.10 -5.28 -8.99
C LEU A 198 -0.26 -3.96 -8.24
N LYS A 199 -0.12 -2.81 -8.94
CA LYS A 199 -0.37 -1.50 -8.32
C LYS A 199 -1.75 -1.47 -7.65
N LYS A 200 -2.79 -1.94 -8.34
CA LYS A 200 -4.16 -2.05 -7.80
C LYS A 200 -4.24 -3.00 -6.60
N LYS A 201 -3.56 -4.15 -6.59
CA LYS A 201 -3.56 -5.11 -5.46
C LYS A 201 -2.80 -4.58 -4.24
N ILE A 202 -1.65 -3.94 -4.46
CA ILE A 202 -0.91 -3.20 -3.44
C ILE A 202 -1.85 -2.19 -2.77
N TRP A 203 -2.69 -1.57 -3.59
CA TRP A 203 -3.64 -0.57 -3.16
C TRP A 203 -4.91 -1.11 -2.50
N ASN A 204 -5.47 -2.21 -3.00
CA ASN A 204 -6.71 -2.80 -2.46
C ASN A 204 -6.50 -3.47 -1.11
N TYR A 205 -5.27 -3.90 -0.79
CA TYR A 205 -4.96 -4.37 0.55
C TYR A 205 -4.91 -3.21 1.57
N LEU A 206 -5.02 -1.95 1.12
CA LEU A 206 -5.08 -0.76 1.98
C LEU A 206 -6.49 -0.43 2.48
N GLU A 207 -7.57 -1.06 2.00
CA GLU A 207 -8.89 -1.08 2.67
C GLU A 207 -9.94 -1.93 1.93
N PHE A 208 -10.93 -2.40 2.71
CA PHE A 208 -12.06 -3.24 2.29
C PHE A 208 -12.91 -2.64 1.16
N GLU A 209 -13.53 -3.54 0.41
CA GLU A 209 -14.38 -3.34 -0.77
C GLU A 209 -15.23 -2.04 -0.77
N GLU A 210 -15.15 -1.27 -1.87
CA GLU A 210 -16.29 -0.93 -2.74
C GLU A 210 -15.89 0.05 -3.87
N GLU A 211 -16.30 -0.31 -5.10
CA GLU A 211 -16.41 0.46 -6.36
C GLU A 211 -15.18 1.15 -6.99
N GLU A 212 -15.04 0.95 -8.32
CA GLU A 212 -13.90 1.36 -9.17
C GLU A 212 -13.60 2.89 -9.18
N ASP A 213 -14.61 3.74 -8.96
CA ASP A 213 -14.44 5.21 -8.97
C ASP A 213 -13.85 5.76 -7.66
N LYS A 214 -14.04 5.06 -6.53
CA LYS A 214 -13.47 5.43 -5.23
C LYS A 214 -11.99 5.04 -5.14
N GLN A 215 -11.63 3.93 -5.78
CA GLN A 215 -10.28 3.38 -5.84
C GLN A 215 -9.23 4.35 -6.44
N LEU A 216 -9.59 5.11 -7.47
CA LEU A 216 -8.72 6.15 -8.04
C LEU A 216 -8.58 7.36 -7.11
N SER A 217 -9.66 7.75 -6.44
CA SER A 217 -9.67 8.85 -5.47
C SER A 217 -8.72 8.56 -4.31
N ASP A 218 -8.74 7.35 -3.77
CA ASP A 218 -7.87 6.94 -2.66
C ASP A 218 -6.40 6.84 -3.10
N SER A 219 -6.18 6.39 -4.34
CA SER A 219 -4.86 6.39 -5.00
C SER A 219 -4.28 7.80 -5.11
N MET A 220 -5.10 8.76 -5.52
CA MET A 220 -4.70 10.16 -5.61
C MET A 220 -4.49 10.79 -4.22
N ALA A 221 -5.30 10.44 -3.22
CA ALA A 221 -5.19 10.98 -1.87
C ALA A 221 -3.86 10.58 -1.20
N SER A 222 -3.47 9.32 -1.33
CA SER A 222 -2.20 8.87 -0.77
C SER A 222 -1.00 9.37 -1.58
N LEU A 223 -1.09 9.42 -2.91
CA LEU A 223 -0.05 10.08 -3.72
C LEU A 223 0.11 11.56 -3.32
N ALA A 224 -0.99 12.26 -3.09
CA ALA A 224 -0.96 13.64 -2.60
C ALA A 224 -0.28 13.73 -1.22
N TYR A 225 -0.55 12.80 -0.30
CA TYR A 225 0.17 12.74 0.97
C TYR A 225 1.69 12.53 0.78
N LEU A 226 2.09 11.57 -0.06
CA LEU A 226 3.50 11.28 -0.31
C LEU A 226 4.26 12.47 -0.92
N VAL A 227 3.62 13.17 -1.87
CA VAL A 227 4.23 14.30 -2.58
C VAL A 227 4.21 15.56 -1.73
N PHE A 228 3.07 15.91 -1.14
CA PHE A 228 2.89 17.21 -0.48
C PHE A 228 3.24 17.24 1.00
N VAL A 229 3.19 16.09 1.70
CA VAL A 229 3.56 16.00 3.13
C VAL A 229 4.93 15.37 3.31
N GLN A 230 5.20 14.24 2.65
CA GLN A 230 6.46 13.50 2.83
C GLN A 230 7.59 13.98 1.90
N GLY A 231 7.29 14.76 0.85
CA GLY A 231 8.29 15.29 -0.08
C GLY A 231 9.00 14.23 -0.91
N ILE A 232 8.39 13.04 -1.05
CA ILE A 232 8.99 11.88 -1.73
C ILE A 232 8.86 12.04 -3.25
N SER A 233 9.98 11.98 -3.97
CA SER A 233 9.98 11.70 -5.42
C SER A 233 9.49 10.27 -5.66
N ILE A 234 8.86 9.99 -6.82
CA ILE A 234 8.16 8.74 -7.20
C ILE A 234 8.93 7.42 -6.90
N ASP A 235 10.21 7.51 -6.60
CA ASP A 235 11.18 6.43 -6.43
C ASP A 235 11.08 5.69 -5.08
N GLN A 236 10.35 6.20 -4.08
CA GLN A 236 10.24 5.56 -2.73
C GLN A 236 8.82 5.13 -2.33
N LEU A 237 7.92 5.05 -3.30
CA LEU A 237 6.48 4.82 -3.12
C LEU A 237 6.03 3.60 -2.26
N PRO A 238 6.73 2.43 -2.24
CA PRO A 238 6.18 1.24 -1.58
C PRO A 238 6.21 1.28 -0.04
N MET A 239 7.00 2.16 0.58
CA MET A 239 7.32 2.03 2.01
C MET A 239 6.33 2.73 2.96
N VAL A 240 5.57 3.73 2.48
CA VAL A 240 4.85 4.68 3.35
C VAL A 240 3.34 4.39 3.48
N LEU A 241 2.84 3.40 2.75
CA LEU A 241 1.38 3.25 2.58
C LEU A 241 0.69 2.38 3.62
N ARG A 242 1.39 1.59 4.44
CA ARG A 242 0.74 0.55 5.25
C ARG A 242 0.78 0.76 6.76
N THR A 243 0.46 1.96 7.25
CA THR A 243 0.25 2.17 8.69
C THR A 243 -1.22 2.44 8.98
N GLU A 244 -1.87 1.47 9.65
CA GLU A 244 -3.25 1.57 10.17
C GLU A 244 -3.39 2.60 11.31
N GLU A 245 -2.27 3.14 11.79
CA GLU A 245 -2.24 4.36 12.59
C GLU A 245 -1.98 5.58 11.69
N SER A 246 -2.97 6.30 11.17
CA SER A 246 -4.29 5.90 10.66
C SER A 246 -4.50 6.72 9.38
N VAL A 247 -5.30 6.24 8.43
CA VAL A 247 -5.70 7.03 7.24
C VAL A 247 -6.19 8.42 7.67
N PHE A 248 -6.85 8.52 8.84
CA PHE A 248 -7.22 9.77 9.48
C PHE A 248 -6.02 10.65 9.85
N SER A 249 -4.97 10.13 10.48
CA SER A 249 -3.76 10.93 10.78
C SER A 249 -3.15 11.52 9.52
N LYS A 250 -2.98 10.71 8.46
CA LYS A 250 -2.42 11.16 7.18
C LYS A 250 -3.30 12.21 6.50
N GLY A 251 -4.63 12.00 6.52
CA GLY A 251 -5.59 12.96 6.00
C GLY A 251 -5.59 14.29 6.78
N LEU A 252 -5.49 14.22 8.11
CA LEU A 252 -5.39 15.40 8.99
C LEU A 252 -4.08 16.16 8.72
N ASP A 253 -2.94 15.46 8.62
CA ASP A 253 -1.64 16.04 8.27
C ASP A 253 -1.66 16.75 6.91
N LEU A 254 -2.27 16.12 5.90
CA LEU A 254 -2.37 16.69 4.56
C LEU A 254 -3.21 17.98 4.58
N LEU A 255 -4.35 17.94 5.27
CA LEU A 255 -5.23 19.11 5.39
C LEU A 255 -4.56 20.23 6.17
N GLU A 256 -3.92 19.92 7.30
CA GLU A 256 -3.19 20.87 8.13
C GLU A 256 -2.07 21.56 7.33
N ASN A 257 -1.23 20.79 6.64
CA ASN A 257 -0.16 21.34 5.79
C ASN A 257 -0.69 22.22 4.65
N GLY A 258 -1.83 21.85 4.05
CA GLY A 258 -2.48 22.66 3.03
C GLY A 258 -2.98 24.00 3.58
N LEU A 259 -3.64 23.97 4.74
CA LEU A 259 -4.22 25.16 5.37
C LEU A 259 -3.16 26.11 5.93
N LEU A 260 -2.05 25.60 6.46
CA LEU A 260 -0.96 26.43 7.00
C LEU A 260 -0.33 27.36 5.95
N ARG A 261 -0.46 27.03 4.66
CA ARG A 261 0.04 27.86 3.55
C ARG A 261 -0.92 28.98 3.13
N ILE A 262 -2.14 28.98 3.67
CA ILE A 262 -3.19 29.94 3.33
C ILE A 262 -3.23 31.04 4.40
N GLU A 263 -3.38 32.30 3.99
CA GLU A 263 -3.53 33.42 4.92
C GLU A 263 -4.90 33.39 5.62
N ASP A 264 -4.98 33.88 6.86
CA ASP A 264 -6.24 33.92 7.58
C ASP A 264 -7.28 34.80 6.87
N SER A 265 -8.53 34.33 6.84
CA SER A 265 -9.66 35.00 6.16
C SER A 265 -9.48 35.24 4.65
N SER A 266 -8.57 34.52 3.98
CA SER A 266 -8.34 34.63 2.53
C SER A 266 -9.11 33.60 1.70
N LEU A 267 -9.60 32.52 2.32
CA LEU A 267 -10.35 31.48 1.61
C LEU A 267 -11.79 31.95 1.36
N LEU A 268 -12.07 32.30 0.11
CA LEU A 268 -13.36 32.88 -0.30
C LEU A 268 -14.52 31.89 -0.17
N HIS A 269 -15.69 32.40 0.22
CA HIS A 269 -16.92 31.62 0.33
C HIS A 269 -17.32 30.86 -0.94
N GLN A 270 -16.91 31.32 -2.13
CA GLN A 270 -17.18 30.66 -3.41
C GLN A 270 -16.61 29.24 -3.45
N TYR A 271 -15.52 28.97 -2.73
CA TYR A 271 -14.96 27.61 -2.64
C TYR A 271 -15.89 26.64 -1.91
N LEU A 272 -16.80 27.11 -1.06
CA LEU A 272 -17.79 26.27 -0.39
C LEU A 272 -18.86 25.71 -1.35
N GLU A 273 -18.97 26.24 -2.57
CA GLU A 273 -19.81 25.65 -3.63
C GLU A 273 -19.25 24.30 -4.10
N ILE A 274 -17.95 24.07 -3.92
CA ILE A 274 -17.31 22.79 -4.18
C ILE A 274 -17.64 21.86 -3.00
N LYS A 275 -18.31 20.74 -3.29
CA LYS A 275 -18.81 19.77 -2.29
C LYS A 275 -17.75 19.39 -1.24
N SER A 276 -16.49 19.18 -1.65
CA SER A 276 -15.39 18.80 -0.75
C SER A 276 -15.16 19.81 0.38
N PHE A 277 -15.34 21.10 0.13
CA PHE A 277 -15.12 22.16 1.12
C PHE A 277 -16.18 22.21 2.23
N LEU A 278 -17.33 21.54 2.05
CA LEU A 278 -18.32 21.31 3.10
C LEU A 278 -18.22 19.90 3.70
N THR A 279 -17.95 18.89 2.88
CA THR A 279 -17.85 17.50 3.37
C THR A 279 -16.60 17.25 4.20
N VAL A 280 -15.50 17.95 3.94
CA VAL A 280 -14.26 17.82 4.74
C VAL A 280 -14.47 18.26 6.19
N PRO A 281 -15.02 19.47 6.48
CA PRO A 281 -15.40 19.84 7.85
C PRO A 281 -16.38 18.87 8.52
N GLN A 282 -17.37 18.36 7.78
CA GLN A 282 -18.28 17.33 8.30
C GLN A 282 -17.55 16.01 8.63
N GLY A 283 -16.57 15.63 7.81
CA GLY A 283 -15.68 14.51 8.08
C GLY A 283 -14.84 14.72 9.34
N LEU A 284 -14.32 15.94 9.56
CA LEU A 284 -13.61 16.31 10.79
C LEU A 284 -14.51 16.17 12.02
N VAL A 285 -15.78 16.60 11.94
CA VAL A 285 -16.74 16.39 13.03
C VAL A 285 -16.89 14.90 13.36
N LYS A 286 -17.00 14.03 12.35
CA LYS A 286 -17.03 12.56 12.59
C LYS A 286 -15.75 12.06 13.24
N VAL A 287 -14.57 12.54 12.84
CA VAL A 287 -13.31 12.18 13.50
C VAL A 287 -13.31 12.65 14.95
N MET A 288 -13.77 13.87 15.22
CA MET A 288 -13.81 14.46 16.56
C MET A 288 -14.76 13.72 17.52
N THR A 289 -15.84 13.11 17.02
CA THR A 289 -16.87 12.49 17.87
C THR A 289 -16.79 10.97 17.89
N LEU A 290 -16.41 10.32 16.77
CA LEU A 290 -16.48 8.86 16.60
C LEU A 290 -15.13 8.16 16.65
N CYS A 291 -14.01 8.86 16.46
CA CYS A 291 -12.69 8.21 16.45
C CYS A 291 -12.33 7.69 17.86
N PRO A 292 -11.89 6.43 18.02
CA PRO A 292 -11.54 5.89 19.34
C PRO A 292 -10.27 6.52 19.93
N ILE A 293 -9.40 7.06 19.08
CA ILE A 293 -8.08 7.59 19.47
C ILE A 293 -8.19 9.07 19.88
N GLU A 294 -7.94 9.37 21.15
CA GLU A 294 -8.10 10.72 21.71
C GLU A 294 -7.18 11.78 21.07
N THR A 295 -5.93 11.42 20.76
CA THR A 295 -4.97 12.32 20.12
C THR A 295 -5.47 12.77 18.74
N LEU A 296 -6.10 11.87 17.97
CA LEU A 296 -6.71 12.18 16.68
C LEU A 296 -7.97 13.03 16.82
N ARG A 297 -8.82 12.78 17.84
CA ARG A 297 -9.97 13.65 18.13
C ARG A 297 -9.52 15.10 18.42
N LYS A 298 -8.50 15.26 19.28
CA LYS A 298 -7.91 16.56 19.60
C LYS A 298 -7.30 17.25 18.37
N LYS A 299 -6.58 16.48 17.54
CA LYS A 299 -6.03 17.00 16.28
C LYS A 299 -7.12 17.42 15.29
N GLY A 300 -8.17 16.61 15.14
CA GLY A 300 -9.33 16.94 14.31
C GLY A 300 -9.98 18.28 14.69
N LEU A 301 -10.15 18.53 15.99
CA LEU A 301 -10.63 19.81 16.50
C LEU A 301 -9.70 20.98 16.14
N ALA A 302 -8.39 20.80 16.32
CA ALA A 302 -7.40 21.83 15.97
C ALA A 302 -7.41 22.17 14.48
N VAL A 303 -7.49 21.14 13.62
CA VAL A 303 -7.55 21.30 12.16
C VAL A 303 -8.87 21.95 11.73
N LEU A 304 -10.00 21.62 12.38
CA LEU A 304 -11.29 22.29 12.11
C LEU A 304 -11.22 23.79 12.48
N GLN A 305 -10.63 24.14 13.62
CA GLN A 305 -10.42 25.54 14.00
C GLN A 305 -9.51 26.26 13.00
N LEU A 306 -8.44 25.61 12.55
CA LEU A 306 -7.55 26.16 11.52
C LEU A 306 -8.33 26.42 10.22
N TYR A 307 -9.16 25.48 9.78
CA TYR A 307 -10.01 25.62 8.60
C TYR A 307 -10.96 26.82 8.72
N ILE A 308 -11.63 26.97 9.87
CA ILE A 308 -12.51 28.13 10.16
C ILE A 308 -11.72 29.43 10.05
N ASN A 309 -10.50 29.48 10.58
CA ASN A 309 -9.68 30.70 10.55
C ASN A 309 -9.32 31.14 9.12
N LYS A 310 -9.15 30.20 8.19
CA LYS A 310 -8.82 30.49 6.78
C LYS A 310 -9.99 31.07 6.00
N LEU A 311 -11.24 30.75 6.37
CA LEU A 311 -12.43 31.24 5.67
C LEU A 311 -12.67 32.74 5.83
N ASP A 312 -13.11 33.38 4.74
CA ASP A 312 -13.65 34.73 4.76
C ASP A 312 -14.91 34.81 5.67
N PRO A 313 -15.32 36.02 6.09
CA PRO A 313 -16.52 36.20 6.91
C PRO A 313 -17.79 35.48 6.45
N GLN A 314 -18.05 35.50 5.14
CA GLN A 314 -19.24 34.89 4.56
C GLN A 314 -19.13 33.37 4.59
N GLY A 315 -17.95 32.82 4.32
CA GLY A 315 -17.65 31.40 4.36
C GLY A 315 -17.79 30.85 5.77
N LYS A 316 -17.30 31.58 6.78
CA LYS A 316 -17.52 31.24 8.20
C LYS A 316 -19.01 31.15 8.52
N TYR A 317 -19.79 32.16 8.13
CA TYR A 317 -21.25 32.17 8.34
C TYR A 317 -21.93 30.94 7.72
N THR A 318 -21.62 30.65 6.45
CA THR A 318 -22.17 29.50 5.73
C THR A 318 -21.77 28.18 6.38
N LEU A 319 -20.51 28.03 6.76
CA LEU A 319 -20.01 26.81 7.40
C LEU A 319 -20.66 26.60 8.77
N PHE A 320 -20.79 27.63 9.60
CA PHE A 320 -21.43 27.53 10.91
C PHE A 320 -22.88 27.09 10.78
N ARG A 321 -23.63 27.70 9.86
CA ARG A 321 -25.02 27.30 9.59
C ARG A 321 -25.10 25.85 9.10
N CYS A 322 -24.14 25.39 8.31
CA CYS A 322 -24.07 23.99 7.89
C CYS A 322 -23.82 23.04 9.07
N LEU A 323 -22.81 23.34 9.90
CA LEU A 323 -22.41 22.45 11.00
C LEU A 323 -23.46 22.40 12.12
N LEU A 324 -24.11 23.51 12.45
CA LEU A 324 -25.22 23.53 13.40
C LEU A 324 -26.40 22.66 12.94
N ASN A 325 -26.67 22.59 11.64
CA ASN A 325 -27.75 21.76 11.10
C ASN A 325 -27.37 20.28 10.91
N THR A 326 -26.08 19.93 10.93
CA THR A 326 -25.61 18.59 10.51
C THR A 326 -24.84 17.81 11.57
N SER A 327 -24.29 18.47 12.60
CA SER A 327 -23.42 17.81 13.58
C SER A 327 -24.19 16.97 14.61
N ASN A 328 -25.40 17.40 15.02
CA ASN A 328 -26.25 16.73 16.01
C ASN A 328 -25.47 16.25 17.25
N HIS A 329 -24.58 17.11 17.73
CA HIS A 329 -23.68 16.81 18.84
C HIS A 329 -23.46 18.10 19.64
N SER A 330 -24.02 18.16 20.85
CA SER A 330 -24.03 19.35 21.71
C SER A 330 -22.64 19.96 21.91
N GLY A 331 -21.62 19.17 22.20
CA GLY A 331 -20.24 19.69 22.34
C GLY A 331 -19.65 20.32 21.07
N VAL A 332 -20.06 19.87 19.87
CA VAL A 332 -19.62 20.47 18.59
C VAL A 332 -20.41 21.75 18.34
N GLU A 333 -21.71 21.75 18.62
CA GLU A 333 -22.57 22.92 18.53
C GLU A 333 -22.08 24.04 19.47
N ALA A 334 -21.74 23.72 20.72
CA ALA A 334 -21.11 24.63 21.68
C ALA A 334 -19.79 25.21 21.16
N PHE A 335 -18.95 24.39 20.51
CA PHE A 335 -17.72 24.86 19.85
C PHE A 335 -18.01 25.84 18.69
N ILE A 336 -19.06 25.61 17.91
CA ILE A 336 -19.48 26.52 16.84
C ILE A 336 -20.06 27.82 17.42
N ILE A 337 -20.87 27.75 18.48
CA ILE A 337 -21.39 28.91 19.22
C ILE A 337 -20.24 29.79 19.73
N GLN A 338 -19.20 29.17 20.30
CA GLN A 338 -18.02 29.88 20.77
C GLN A 338 -17.30 30.62 19.62
N ASN A 339 -17.23 30.01 18.43
CA ASN A 339 -16.66 30.65 17.24
C ASN A 339 -17.54 31.81 16.73
N ILE A 340 -18.86 31.66 16.74
CA ILE A 340 -19.81 32.73 16.40
C ILE A 340 -19.64 33.93 17.33
N LYS A 341 -19.57 33.68 18.65
CA LYS A 341 -19.30 34.72 19.65
C LYS A 341 -18.01 35.49 19.37
N ASN A 342 -16.94 34.77 19.02
CA ASN A 342 -15.66 35.38 18.65
C ASN A 342 -15.79 36.26 17.38
N GLN A 343 -16.53 35.80 16.37
CA GLN A 343 -16.76 36.60 15.15
C GLN A 343 -17.60 37.85 15.43
N ILE A 344 -18.60 37.79 16.32
CA ILE A 344 -19.38 38.97 16.75
C ILE A 344 -18.44 39.99 17.42
N ASP A 345 -17.62 39.56 18.39
CA ASP A 345 -16.68 40.43 19.09
C ASP A 345 -15.70 41.12 18.13
N MET A 346 -15.12 40.37 17.19
CA MET A 346 -14.23 40.92 16.16
C MET A 346 -14.95 41.91 15.23
N SER A 347 -16.18 41.60 14.84
CA SER A 347 -16.99 42.42 13.93
C SER A 347 -17.41 43.75 14.56
N LEU A 348 -17.54 43.79 15.89
CA LEU A 348 -17.86 45.00 16.64
C LEU A 348 -16.62 45.87 16.92
N LYS A 349 -15.43 45.26 17.03
CA LYS A 349 -14.19 45.96 17.42
C LYS A 349 -13.34 46.50 16.28
N LYS A 350 -13.23 45.80 15.15
CA LYS A 350 -12.18 46.08 14.14
C LYS A 350 -12.68 46.30 12.72
N THR A 351 -13.72 45.59 12.32
CA THR A 351 -14.16 45.51 10.91
C THR A 351 -15.66 45.38 10.87
N HIS A 352 -16.38 46.36 10.30
CA HIS A 352 -17.83 46.26 10.09
C HIS A 352 -18.14 45.12 9.12
N ASN A 353 -18.39 43.95 9.70
CA ASN A 353 -18.74 42.74 8.99
C ASN A 353 -20.24 42.50 9.12
N LYS A 354 -20.94 42.59 7.99
CA LYS A 354 -22.40 42.46 7.89
C LYS A 354 -22.93 41.05 8.17
N TRP A 355 -22.06 40.03 8.19
CA TRP A 355 -22.48 38.64 8.35
C TRP A 355 -22.70 38.22 9.80
N PHE A 356 -22.01 38.88 10.74
CA PHE A 356 -22.17 38.65 12.18
C PHE A 356 -22.76 39.88 12.89
N THR A 357 -23.50 40.71 12.14
CA THR A 357 -24.24 41.87 12.65
C THR A 357 -25.59 41.98 11.91
N GLY A 358 -26.54 42.71 12.49
CA GLY A 358 -27.82 43.00 11.83
C GLY A 358 -28.66 41.75 11.51
N PRO A 359 -29.44 41.76 10.40
CA PRO A 359 -30.37 40.67 10.07
C PRO A 359 -29.73 39.30 9.87
N GLN A 360 -28.48 39.25 9.41
CA GLN A 360 -27.77 37.97 9.22
C GLN A 360 -27.46 37.32 10.56
N LEU A 361 -27.05 38.11 11.57
CA LEU A 361 -26.87 37.59 12.92
C LEU A 361 -28.18 37.06 13.51
N ILE A 362 -29.30 37.77 13.30
CA ILE A 362 -30.62 37.32 13.79
C ILE A 362 -30.95 35.95 13.19
N SER A 363 -30.78 35.78 11.88
CA SER A 363 -31.01 34.49 11.22
C SER A 363 -30.14 33.35 11.76
N LEU A 364 -28.95 33.65 12.30
CA LEU A 364 -28.07 32.66 12.91
C LEU A 364 -28.48 32.38 14.36
N LEU A 365 -28.92 33.39 15.10
CA LEU A 365 -29.44 33.26 16.46
C LEU A 365 -30.75 32.46 16.49
N ASP A 366 -31.61 32.61 15.49
CA ASP A 366 -32.85 31.83 15.37
C ASP A 366 -32.55 30.32 15.30
N LEU A 367 -31.40 29.94 14.74
CA LEU A 367 -30.96 28.54 14.71
C LEU A 367 -30.38 28.09 16.06
N LEU A 368 -29.64 28.96 16.74
CA LEU A 368 -28.98 28.66 18.02
C LEU A 368 -29.93 28.62 19.22
N LEU A 369 -30.95 29.47 19.21
CA LEU A 369 -31.90 29.63 20.30
C LEU A 369 -33.15 28.74 20.08
N PHE A 370 -33.13 27.91 19.04
CA PHE A 370 -34.17 26.94 18.78
C PHE A 370 -34.09 25.79 19.79
N LEU A 371 -35.16 25.58 20.53
CA LEU A 371 -35.31 24.43 21.42
C LEU A 371 -36.09 23.33 20.68
N PRO A 372 -35.48 22.16 20.41
CA PRO A 372 -36.08 21.13 19.56
C PRO A 372 -37.42 20.61 20.10
N GLU A 373 -37.57 20.54 21.41
CA GLU A 373 -38.80 20.12 22.10
C GLU A 373 -39.38 21.24 22.96
N GLY A 374 -38.97 22.50 22.70
CA GLY A 374 -39.39 23.65 23.48
C GLY A 374 -39.10 23.46 24.97
N ALA A 375 -40.14 23.52 25.80
CA ALA A 375 -40.05 23.37 27.25
C ALA A 375 -39.66 21.96 27.73
N GLU A 376 -39.77 20.94 26.87
CA GLU A 376 -39.48 19.54 27.21
C GLU A 376 -38.04 19.11 26.88
N THR A 377 -37.28 20.02 26.25
CA THR A 377 -35.89 19.76 25.82
C THR A 377 -35.03 19.24 26.97
N ASP A 378 -34.37 18.10 26.77
CA ASP A 378 -33.44 17.53 27.75
C ASP A 378 -32.23 18.44 27.97
N LEU A 379 -32.22 19.11 29.12
CA LEU A 379 -31.16 20.04 29.51
C LEU A 379 -29.88 19.33 29.99
N LEU A 380 -29.91 18.02 30.27
CA LEU A 380 -28.71 17.25 30.62
C LEU A 380 -27.88 16.92 29.39
N GLN A 381 -28.53 16.55 28.28
CA GLN A 381 -27.84 16.30 27.01
C GLN A 381 -27.43 17.60 26.30
N ASN A 382 -28.17 18.68 26.53
CA ASN A 382 -27.94 20.02 25.96
C ASN A 382 -27.36 21.02 26.98
N SER A 383 -26.53 20.55 27.91
CA SER A 383 -25.97 21.39 28.99
C SER A 383 -24.78 22.25 28.57
N ASP A 384 -24.03 21.79 27.56
CA ASP A 384 -22.80 22.42 27.04
C ASP A 384 -23.11 23.68 26.20
#